data_AF-A0A0J7YP48-F1
#
_entry.id   AF-A0A0J7YP48-F1
#
_cell.length_a   1.000
_cell.length_b   1.000
_cell.length_c   1.000
_cell.angle_alpha   90.00
_cell.angle_beta   90.00
_cell.angle_gamma   90.00
#
_symmetry.space_group_name_H-M   'P 1'
#
loop_
_entity.id
_entity.type
_entity.pdbx_description
1 polymer ?
#
loop_
_entity_poly.entity_id
_entity_poly.type
_entity_poly.pdbx_seq_one_letter_code
_entity_poly.pdbx_strand_id
1 'polypeptide(L)'
;IITSHGKKAHLLTDLSGNPLSQIRILEAQVDIHTEGEFSLQNSLEMARASLHGVPEYGHREVLVVMSALSSCDPGDVYATIAAMRADNIRCSVVTLSAEMFVCRRLAQMTLGSYSVSAGPGAISALFSAHVAPPIVPGSTVKRRRWVYMGFPMQCSYNYPTLCQCHNRFSYEGYLCPRCKSRCCELPTQCSVCNLTLVSSPHLARSYHHLFPL
;
A
#
# COMPACT_ATOMS: atom_id res chain seq x y z
N ILE A 1 -6.09 -1.26 2.17
CA ILE A 1 -6.32 -0.37 3.35
C ILE A 1 -6.79 -1.23 4.50
N ILE A 2 -6.21 -1.04 5.68
CA ILE A 2 -6.56 -1.79 6.90
C ILE A 2 -7.05 -0.79 7.93
N THR A 3 -8.18 -1.08 8.58
CA THR A 3 -8.66 -0.33 9.75
C THR A 3 -8.53 -1.18 10.99
N SER A 4 -8.31 -0.55 12.14
CA SER A 4 -8.25 -1.25 13.42
C SER A 4 -9.14 -0.58 14.43
N HIS A 5 -10.05 -1.37 14.99
CA HIS A 5 -11.02 -1.02 16.01
C HIS A 5 -11.46 -2.32 16.71
N GLY A 6 -12.05 -2.24 17.89
CA GLY A 6 -12.52 -3.42 18.63
C GLY A 6 -11.43 -4.47 18.93
N LYS A 7 -10.18 -4.03 19.17
CA LYS A 7 -8.99 -4.90 19.38
C LYS A 7 -8.63 -5.80 18.19
N LYS A 8 -9.20 -5.52 17.01
CA LYS A 8 -8.99 -6.31 15.80
C LYS A 8 -8.50 -5.42 14.67
N ALA A 9 -7.96 -6.06 13.64
CA ALA A 9 -7.65 -5.44 12.36
C ALA A 9 -8.63 -5.98 11.31
N HIS A 10 -9.10 -5.10 10.45
CA HIS A 10 -10.06 -5.36 9.40
C HIS A 10 -9.48 -4.91 8.06
N LEU A 11 -9.40 -5.84 7.11
CA LEU A 11 -8.97 -5.52 5.75
C LEU A 11 -10.16 -4.92 5.00
N LEU A 12 -10.13 -3.61 4.77
CA LEU A 12 -11.17 -2.93 3.99
C LEU A 12 -10.97 -3.11 2.49
N THR A 13 -9.72 -3.02 2.05
CA THR A 13 -9.36 -3.13 0.63
C THR A 13 -8.07 -3.88 0.46
N ASP A 14 -8.05 -4.77 -0.53
CA ASP A 14 -6.82 -5.40 -1.00
C ASP A 14 -5.87 -4.35 -1.60
N LEU A 15 -4.60 -4.74 -1.75
CA LEU A 15 -3.60 -3.95 -2.43
C LEU A 15 -3.98 -3.81 -3.92
N SER A 16 -4.48 -2.63 -4.31
CA SER A 16 -4.82 -2.31 -5.70
C SER A 16 -4.21 -0.98 -6.11
N GLY A 17 -3.92 -0.83 -7.41
CA GLY A 17 -3.38 0.39 -7.99
C GLY A 17 -4.44 1.40 -8.46
N ASN A 18 -5.73 1.09 -8.31
CA ASN A 18 -6.81 1.96 -8.79
C ASN A 18 -7.25 2.95 -7.71
N PRO A 19 -6.95 4.26 -7.85
CA PRO A 19 -7.30 5.26 -6.85
C PRO A 19 -8.81 5.42 -6.67
N LEU A 20 -9.60 5.31 -7.75
CA LEU A 20 -11.05 5.50 -7.68
C LEU A 20 -11.73 4.41 -6.86
N SER A 21 -11.25 3.17 -6.96
CA SER A 21 -11.77 2.08 -6.10
C SER A 21 -11.48 2.34 -4.63
N GLN A 22 -10.30 2.88 -4.31
CA GLN A 22 -9.89 3.14 -2.92
C GLN A 22 -10.66 4.32 -2.35
N ILE A 23 -10.85 5.39 -3.13
CA ILE A 23 -11.65 6.57 -2.75
C ILE A 23 -13.09 6.17 -2.46
N ARG A 24 -13.75 5.45 -3.37
CA ARG A 24 -15.15 5.01 -3.17
C ARG A 24 -15.33 4.18 -1.91
N ILE A 25 -14.37 3.30 -1.61
CA ILE A 25 -14.44 2.48 -0.41
C ILE A 25 -14.24 3.35 0.83
N LEU A 26 -13.32 4.32 0.82
CA LEU A 26 -13.17 5.26 1.94
C LEU A 26 -14.41 6.14 2.14
N GLU A 27 -15.02 6.65 1.07
CA GLU A 27 -16.26 7.43 1.11
C GLU A 27 -17.41 6.63 1.73
N ALA A 28 -17.50 5.34 1.41
CA ALA A 28 -18.51 4.44 1.98
C ALA A 28 -18.28 4.13 3.47
N GLN A 29 -17.12 4.50 4.05
CA GLN A 29 -16.76 4.22 5.44
C GLN A 29 -16.81 5.47 6.33
N VAL A 30 -17.19 6.63 5.78
CA VAL A 30 -17.23 7.91 6.51
C VAL A 30 -18.17 7.87 7.72
N ASP A 31 -19.32 7.20 7.59
CA ASP A 31 -20.35 7.15 8.62
C ASP A 31 -20.18 6.00 9.62
N ILE A 32 -19.08 5.24 9.55
CA ILE A 32 -18.87 4.11 10.44
C ILE A 32 -18.40 4.59 11.80
N HIS A 33 -19.26 4.41 12.80
CA HIS A 33 -18.87 4.54 14.19
C HIS A 33 -17.92 3.39 14.54
N THR A 34 -16.65 3.72 14.76
CA THR A 34 -15.65 2.74 15.18
C THR A 34 -15.63 2.70 16.70
N GLU A 35 -15.88 1.53 17.28
CA GLU A 35 -15.86 1.32 18.72
C GLU A 35 -14.67 0.46 19.14
N GLY A 36 -14.30 0.60 20.41
CA GLY A 36 -13.25 -0.20 21.04
C GLY A 36 -11.84 0.33 20.81
N GLU A 37 -10.87 -0.50 21.19
CA GLU A 37 -9.46 -0.12 21.29
C GLU A 37 -8.68 -0.50 20.01
N PHE A 38 -7.64 0.28 19.73
CA PHE A 38 -6.71 0.02 18.62
C PHE A 38 -5.79 -1.17 18.93
N SER A 39 -5.45 -1.98 17.93
CA SER A 39 -4.40 -3.01 18.04
C SER A 39 -3.36 -2.84 16.94
N LEU A 40 -2.17 -2.40 17.35
CA LEU A 40 -1.01 -2.25 16.48
C LEU A 40 -0.53 -3.61 15.97
N GLN A 41 -0.46 -4.61 16.84
CA GLN A 41 0.04 -5.94 16.50
C GLN A 41 -0.80 -6.58 15.38
N ASN A 42 -2.11 -6.66 15.56
CA ASN A 42 -3.01 -7.26 14.58
C ASN A 42 -2.96 -6.51 13.24
N SER A 43 -2.84 -5.17 13.29
CA SER A 43 -2.71 -4.34 12.10
C SER A 43 -1.41 -4.63 11.34
N LEU A 44 -0.29 -4.75 12.06
CA LEU A 44 1.02 -5.05 11.45
C LEU A 44 1.07 -6.47 10.90
N GLU A 45 0.50 -7.46 11.60
CA GLU A 45 0.44 -8.85 11.13
C GLU A 45 -0.42 -8.98 9.87
N MET A 46 -1.56 -8.29 9.81
CA MET A 46 -2.39 -8.25 8.62
C MET A 46 -1.68 -7.53 7.46
N ALA A 47 -1.01 -6.41 7.73
CA ALA A 47 -0.22 -5.70 6.71
C ALA A 47 0.92 -6.58 6.18
N ARG A 48 1.61 -7.30 7.06
CA ARG A 48 2.67 -8.25 6.72
C ARG A 48 2.16 -9.37 5.83
N ALA A 49 1.01 -9.96 6.15
CA ALA A 49 0.38 -11.00 5.33
C ALA A 49 0.03 -10.47 3.94
N SER A 50 -0.56 -9.29 3.84
CA SER A 50 -0.90 -8.65 2.56
C SER A 50 0.34 -8.33 1.72
N LEU A 51 1.45 -7.94 2.35
CA LEU A 51 2.70 -7.61 1.67
C LEU A 51 3.57 -8.83 1.31
N HIS A 52 3.21 -10.04 1.75
CA HIS A 52 3.94 -11.26 1.43
C HIS A 52 4.04 -11.50 -0.09
N GLY A 53 2.99 -11.15 -0.85
CA GLY A 53 2.98 -11.29 -2.31
C GLY A 53 3.92 -10.33 -3.04
N VAL A 54 4.46 -9.30 -2.37
CA VAL A 54 5.33 -8.32 -2.99
C VAL A 54 6.71 -8.93 -3.25
N PRO A 55 7.19 -8.92 -4.51
CA PRO A 55 8.50 -9.47 -4.86
C PRO A 55 9.64 -8.82 -4.08
N GLU A 56 10.78 -9.53 -3.96
CA GLU A 56 11.93 -9.02 -3.22
C GLU A 56 12.45 -7.67 -3.73
N TYR A 57 12.38 -7.42 -5.04
CA TYR A 57 12.78 -6.13 -5.64
C TYR A 57 11.80 -4.99 -5.33
N GLY A 58 10.60 -5.30 -4.86
CA GLY A 58 9.61 -4.32 -4.44
C GLY A 58 9.97 -3.69 -3.09
N HIS A 59 9.57 -2.44 -2.94
CA HIS A 59 9.54 -1.80 -1.63
C HIS A 59 8.25 -2.20 -0.92
N ARG A 60 8.39 -2.57 0.36
CA ARG A 60 7.28 -2.91 1.24
C ARG A 60 7.19 -1.81 2.27
N GLU A 61 6.12 -1.03 2.19
CA GLU A 61 5.94 0.14 3.04
C GLU A 61 4.57 0.06 3.72
N VAL A 62 4.55 0.43 4.99
CA VAL A 62 3.33 0.53 5.79
C VAL A 62 3.32 1.93 6.41
N LEU A 63 2.26 2.68 6.15
CA LEU A 63 1.98 3.95 6.83
C LEU A 63 0.86 3.71 7.85
N VAL A 64 1.19 3.84 9.13
CA VAL A 64 0.22 3.74 10.23
C VAL A 64 -0.23 5.15 10.59
N VAL A 65 -1.54 5.40 10.49
CA VAL A 65 -2.15 6.64 10.98
C VAL A 65 -2.93 6.29 12.22
N MET A 66 -2.57 6.90 13.35
CA MET A 66 -3.12 6.53 14.65
C MET A 66 -3.60 7.76 15.41
N SER A 67 -4.85 7.71 15.85
CA SER A 67 -5.44 8.66 16.80
C SER A 67 -5.35 8.17 18.24
N ALA A 68 -5.35 6.85 18.46
CA ALA A 68 -5.27 6.24 19.77
C ALA A 68 -3.94 6.54 20.47
N LEU A 69 -3.99 6.71 21.80
CA LEU A 69 -2.81 6.90 22.66
C LEU A 69 -2.33 5.60 23.31
N SER A 70 -3.06 4.51 23.09
CA SER A 70 -2.78 3.18 23.60
C SER A 70 -3.00 2.15 22.49
N SER A 71 -2.30 1.03 22.60
CA SER A 71 -2.51 -0.16 21.77
C SER A 71 -2.80 -1.33 22.69
N CYS A 72 -3.81 -2.12 22.35
CA CYS A 72 -4.26 -3.26 23.12
C CYS A 72 -4.02 -4.53 22.31
N ASP A 73 -2.81 -5.07 22.47
CA ASP A 73 -2.30 -6.17 21.67
C ASP A 73 -2.34 -7.50 22.45
N PRO A 74 -2.59 -8.64 21.76
CA PRO A 74 -2.71 -9.94 22.41
C PRO A 74 -1.35 -10.52 22.87
N GLY A 75 -0.23 -10.08 22.28
CA GLY A 75 1.10 -10.60 22.58
C GLY A 75 2.19 -9.52 22.60
N ASP A 76 3.44 -9.94 22.42
CA ASP A 76 4.58 -9.03 22.41
C ASP A 76 4.72 -8.32 21.05
N VAL A 77 4.36 -7.04 21.02
CA VAL A 77 4.49 -6.18 19.83
C VAL A 77 5.95 -6.03 19.37
N TYR A 78 6.94 -6.16 20.25
CA TYR A 78 8.35 -6.06 19.86
C TYR A 78 8.80 -7.24 19.01
N ALA A 79 8.26 -8.45 19.26
CA ALA A 79 8.47 -9.59 18.39
C ALA A 79 7.90 -9.34 16.99
N THR A 80 6.71 -8.74 16.89
CA THR A 80 6.11 -8.33 15.61
C THR A 80 6.95 -7.27 14.90
N ILE A 81 7.46 -6.27 15.62
CA ILE A 81 8.38 -5.25 15.06
C ILE A 81 9.65 -5.92 14.49
N ALA A 82 10.24 -6.87 15.23
CA ALA A 82 11.40 -7.62 14.77
C ALA A 82 11.09 -8.44 13.50
N ALA A 83 9.90 -9.03 13.42
CA ALA A 83 9.45 -9.77 12.25
C ALA A 83 9.23 -8.85 11.02
N MET A 84 8.65 -7.65 11.22
CA MET A 84 8.50 -6.64 10.15
C MET A 84 9.87 -6.23 9.58
N ARG A 85 10.86 -6.05 10.47
CA ARG A 85 12.24 -5.75 10.07
C ARG A 85 12.87 -6.90 9.30
N ALA A 86 12.69 -8.14 9.76
CA ALA A 86 13.23 -9.33 9.09
C ALA A 86 12.70 -9.46 7.65
N ASP A 87 11.42 -9.10 7.43
CA ASP A 87 10.78 -9.14 6.11
C ASP A 87 11.06 -7.90 5.24
N ASN A 88 11.97 -7.03 5.68
CA ASN A 88 12.35 -5.77 5.02
C ASN A 88 11.13 -4.86 4.76
N ILE A 89 10.21 -4.78 5.71
CA ILE A 89 9.05 -3.89 5.65
C ILE A 89 9.39 -2.60 6.41
N ARG A 90 9.30 -1.47 5.71
CA ARG A 90 9.48 -0.14 6.27
C ARG A 90 8.16 0.35 6.85
N CYS A 91 8.11 0.63 8.14
CA CYS A 91 6.91 1.15 8.79
C CYS A 91 7.11 2.61 9.17
N SER A 92 6.25 3.50 8.69
CA SER A 92 6.19 4.89 9.14
C SER A 92 4.90 5.12 9.92
N VAL A 93 4.94 5.99 10.93
CA VAL A 93 3.79 6.25 11.80
C VAL A 93 3.54 7.73 11.93
N VAL A 94 2.28 8.12 11.74
CA VAL A 94 1.75 9.46 11.98
C VAL A 94 0.77 9.36 13.15
N THR A 95 1.09 9.99 14.28
CA THR A 95 0.18 10.04 15.44
C THR A 95 -0.50 11.40 15.55
N LEU A 96 -1.78 11.45 15.93
CA LEU A 96 -2.54 12.71 15.90
C LEU A 96 -2.40 13.60 17.14
N SER A 97 -1.91 13.08 18.26
CA SER A 97 -1.96 13.84 19.53
C SER A 97 -0.68 13.74 20.34
N ALA A 98 -0.23 12.54 20.67
CA ALA A 98 0.96 12.35 21.49
C ALA A 98 2.00 11.45 20.83
N GLU A 99 3.21 11.55 21.33
CA GLU A 99 4.28 10.64 21.00
C GLU A 99 4.11 9.31 21.75
N MET A 100 4.16 8.20 21.02
CA MET A 100 4.12 6.86 21.60
C MET A 100 5.46 6.15 21.41
N PHE A 101 6.05 5.73 22.53
CA PHE A 101 7.36 5.08 22.55
C PHE A 101 7.45 3.86 21.63
N VAL A 102 6.42 3.00 21.66
CA VAL A 102 6.36 1.78 20.83
C VAL A 102 6.33 2.14 19.34
N CYS A 103 5.53 3.13 18.94
CA CYS A 103 5.42 3.55 17.55
C CYS A 103 6.69 4.23 17.03
N ARG A 104 7.35 5.04 17.87
CA ARG A 104 8.66 5.60 17.54
C ARG A 104 9.70 4.51 17.37
N ARG A 105 9.70 3.51 18.26
CA ARG A 105 10.61 2.36 18.20
C ARG A 105 10.38 1.52 16.94
N LEU A 106 9.12 1.27 16.57
CA LEU A 106 8.73 0.61 15.32
C LEU A 106 9.33 1.34 14.10
N ALA A 107 9.11 2.65 14.00
CA ALA A 107 9.62 3.43 12.88
C ALA A 107 11.15 3.42 12.81
N GLN A 108 11.85 3.59 13.94
CA GLN A 108 13.31 3.54 13.99
C GLN A 108 13.88 2.16 13.62
N MET A 109 13.28 1.08 14.13
CA MET A 109 13.75 -0.28 13.85
C MET A 109 13.52 -0.72 12.40
N THR A 110 12.49 -0.20 11.75
CA THR A 110 12.11 -0.54 10.37
C THR A 110 12.59 0.49 9.35
N LEU A 111 13.43 1.45 9.75
CA LEU A 111 13.96 2.52 8.89
C LEU A 111 12.88 3.40 8.24
N GLY A 112 11.74 3.55 8.92
CA GLY A 112 10.68 4.50 8.55
C GLY A 112 10.81 5.82 9.30
N SER A 113 9.76 6.65 9.20
CA SER A 113 9.68 7.93 9.91
C SER A 113 8.54 7.94 10.92
N TYR A 114 8.74 8.69 12.00
CA TYR A 114 7.73 8.93 13.03
C TYR A 114 7.41 10.43 13.06
N SER A 115 6.14 10.79 13.00
CA SER A 115 5.69 12.17 13.11
C SER A 115 4.46 12.30 13.99
N VAL A 116 4.36 13.43 14.70
CA VAL A 116 3.21 13.78 15.51
C VAL A 116 2.53 14.98 14.87
N SER A 117 1.21 14.90 14.68
CA SER A 117 0.42 16.01 14.16
C SER A 117 0.23 17.07 15.25
N ALA A 118 0.61 18.30 14.94
CA ALA A 118 0.36 19.45 15.82
C ALA A 118 -1.09 19.98 15.71
N GLY A 119 -1.88 19.46 14.76
CA GLY A 119 -3.27 19.87 14.56
C GLY A 119 -3.79 19.52 13.15
N PRO A 120 -5.07 19.80 12.84
CA PRO A 120 -5.72 19.39 11.60
C PRO A 120 -5.01 19.89 10.33
N GLY A 121 -4.51 21.13 10.36
CA GLY A 121 -3.81 21.74 9.22
C GLY A 121 -2.47 21.09 8.88
N ALA A 122 -1.84 20.38 9.84
CA ALA A 122 -0.55 19.73 9.63
C ALA A 122 -0.66 18.36 8.93
N ILE A 123 -1.83 17.71 9.02
CA ILE A 123 -2.02 16.34 8.54
C ILE A 123 -1.77 16.23 7.03
N SER A 124 -2.24 17.19 6.24
CA SER A 124 -2.04 17.19 4.78
C SER A 124 -0.55 17.28 4.41
N ALA A 125 0.22 18.09 5.13
CA ALA A 125 1.67 18.21 4.94
C ALA A 125 2.39 16.91 5.34
N LEU A 126 1.98 16.28 6.44
CA LEU A 126 2.52 14.99 6.87
C LEU A 126 2.26 13.88 5.84
N PHE A 127 1.05 13.80 5.29
CA PHE A 127 0.78 12.87 4.19
C PHE A 127 1.57 13.20 2.92
N SER A 128 1.70 14.47 2.58
CA SER A 128 2.46 14.91 1.41
C SER A 128 3.94 14.51 1.50
N ALA A 129 4.52 14.53 2.70
CA ALA A 129 5.89 14.07 2.93
C ALA A 129 6.09 12.57 2.63
N HIS A 130 5.02 11.77 2.66
CA HIS A 130 5.03 10.34 2.36
C HIS A 130 4.71 10.00 0.89
N VAL A 131 4.42 11.01 0.06
CA VAL A 131 4.15 10.80 -1.38
C VAL A 131 5.44 10.53 -2.16
N ALA A 132 6.53 11.22 -1.80
CA ALA A 132 7.82 11.01 -2.43
C ALA A 132 8.41 9.66 -2.01
N PRO A 133 8.98 8.88 -2.95
CA PRO A 133 9.59 7.61 -2.62
C PRO A 133 10.77 7.84 -1.66
N PRO A 134 10.89 7.05 -0.59
CA PRO A 134 11.93 7.28 0.38
C PRO A 134 13.31 6.90 -0.16
N ILE A 135 14.34 7.60 0.35
CA ILE A 135 15.73 7.26 0.07
C ILE A 135 16.08 5.96 0.81
N VAL A 136 16.55 4.97 0.05
CA VAL A 136 17.01 3.69 0.59
C VAL A 136 18.50 3.81 0.89
N PRO A 137 18.96 3.53 2.13
CA PRO A 137 20.37 3.57 2.47
C PRO A 137 21.21 2.67 1.55
N GLY A 138 22.37 3.16 1.10
CA GLY A 138 23.22 2.45 0.13
C GLY A 138 23.78 1.10 0.61
N SER A 139 23.66 0.76 1.90
CA SER A 139 24.06 -0.56 2.42
C SER A 139 23.06 -1.67 2.10
N THR A 140 21.82 -1.32 1.73
CA THR A 140 20.75 -2.25 1.31
C THR A 140 20.44 -2.11 -0.18
N VAL A 141 21.47 -1.96 -1.02
CA VAL A 141 21.32 -2.08 -2.48
C VAL A 141 20.95 -3.52 -2.80
N LYS A 142 19.65 -3.82 -2.74
CA LYS A 142 19.07 -5.03 -3.32
C LYS A 142 19.60 -5.14 -4.74
N ARG A 143 20.02 -6.33 -5.15
CA ARG A 143 20.47 -6.59 -6.53
C ARG A 143 19.40 -6.05 -7.49
N ARG A 144 19.74 -5.00 -8.24
CA ARG A 144 18.88 -4.42 -9.26
C ARG A 144 18.59 -5.51 -10.29
N ARG A 145 17.38 -6.06 -10.24
CA ARG A 145 16.91 -7.07 -11.20
C ARG A 145 16.09 -6.37 -12.26
N TRP A 146 16.35 -6.70 -13.51
CA TRP A 146 15.48 -6.32 -14.60
C TRP A 146 14.13 -7.03 -14.43
N VAL A 147 13.04 -6.28 -14.51
CA VAL A 147 11.69 -6.80 -14.39
C VAL A 147 11.01 -6.60 -15.75
N TYR A 148 10.35 -7.65 -16.23
CA TYR A 148 9.52 -7.52 -17.42
C TYR A 148 8.24 -6.74 -17.07
N MET A 149 7.98 -5.67 -17.81
CA MET A 149 6.74 -4.91 -17.74
C MET A 149 6.02 -4.98 -19.09
N GLY A 150 4.68 -5.03 -19.04
CA GLY A 150 3.82 -4.97 -20.21
C GLY A 150 3.12 -3.62 -20.30
N PHE A 151 3.14 -3.03 -21.50
CA PHE A 151 2.37 -1.84 -21.83
C PHE A 151 1.18 -2.25 -22.70
N PRO A 152 0.02 -2.53 -22.09
CA PRO A 152 -1.15 -3.00 -22.84
C PRO A 152 -1.80 -1.84 -23.61
N MET A 153 -2.40 -2.16 -24.75
CA MET A 153 -3.25 -1.22 -25.50
C MET A 153 -4.67 -1.25 -24.95
N GLN A 154 -5.29 -0.08 -24.86
CA GLN A 154 -6.72 0.03 -24.55
C GLN A 154 -7.53 -0.48 -25.74
N CYS A 155 -8.57 -1.26 -25.46
CA CYS A 155 -9.49 -1.78 -26.44
C CYS A 155 -10.94 -1.57 -25.98
N SER A 156 -11.80 -1.15 -26.91
CA SER A 156 -13.24 -1.06 -26.74
C SER A 156 -13.91 -1.94 -27.79
N TYR A 157 -15.01 -2.60 -27.40
CA TYR A 157 -15.80 -3.44 -28.29
C TYR A 157 -17.25 -3.01 -28.23
N ASN A 158 -18.01 -3.28 -29.30
CA ASN A 158 -19.45 -3.03 -29.37
C ASN A 158 -20.28 -4.11 -28.66
N TYR A 159 -19.62 -5.11 -28.07
CA TYR A 159 -20.24 -6.20 -27.32
C TYR A 159 -19.48 -6.40 -25.99
N PRO A 160 -20.17 -6.86 -24.94
CA PRO A 160 -19.53 -7.13 -23.66
C PRO A 160 -18.56 -8.30 -23.78
N THR A 161 -17.34 -8.13 -23.28
CA THR A 161 -16.34 -9.20 -23.20
C THR A 161 -15.93 -9.42 -21.75
N LEU A 162 -15.59 -10.66 -21.43
CA LEU A 162 -15.25 -11.07 -20.08
C LEU A 162 -13.86 -10.55 -19.69
N CYS A 163 -13.77 -9.86 -18.56
CA CYS A 163 -12.50 -9.51 -17.94
C CYS A 163 -11.95 -10.70 -17.14
N GLN A 164 -10.71 -11.10 -17.43
CA GLN A 164 -10.06 -12.24 -16.76
C GLN A 164 -9.58 -11.92 -15.33
N CYS A 165 -9.64 -10.67 -14.90
CA CYS A 165 -9.25 -10.25 -13.55
C CYS A 165 -10.38 -10.48 -12.53
N HIS A 166 -11.61 -10.15 -12.90
CA HIS A 166 -12.77 -10.15 -11.98
C HIS A 166 -13.96 -10.98 -12.48
N ASN A 167 -13.82 -11.64 -13.64
CA ASN A 167 -14.90 -12.38 -14.30
C ASN A 167 -16.18 -11.54 -14.50
N ARG A 168 -16.00 -10.24 -14.78
CA ARG A 168 -17.08 -9.28 -15.07
C ARG A 168 -17.04 -8.90 -16.53
N PHE A 169 -18.20 -8.74 -17.13
CA PHE A 169 -18.33 -8.25 -18.49
C PHE A 169 -18.10 -6.74 -18.53
N SER A 170 -17.29 -6.29 -19.49
CA SER A 170 -17.14 -4.87 -19.81
C SER A 170 -17.01 -4.67 -21.32
N TYR A 171 -17.28 -3.45 -21.78
CA TYR A 171 -17.06 -3.05 -23.18
C TYR A 171 -15.61 -2.58 -23.39
N GLU A 172 -15.03 -1.94 -22.38
CA GLU A 172 -13.66 -1.41 -22.38
C GLU A 172 -12.69 -2.16 -21.46
N GLY A 173 -11.44 -2.25 -21.87
CA GLY A 173 -10.37 -2.87 -21.12
C GLY A 173 -9.01 -2.74 -21.79
N TYR A 174 -8.06 -3.53 -21.33
CA TYR A 174 -6.67 -3.53 -21.74
C TYR A 174 -6.22 -4.94 -22.14
N LEU A 175 -5.53 -5.07 -23.28
CA LEU A 175 -5.03 -6.35 -23.75
C LEU A 175 -3.59 -6.58 -23.30
N CYS A 176 -3.35 -7.67 -22.56
CA CYS A 176 -2.01 -8.06 -22.17
C CYS A 176 -1.14 -8.31 -23.41
N PRO A 177 0.05 -7.68 -23.53
CA PRO A 177 0.86 -7.81 -24.75
C PRO A 177 1.38 -9.23 -24.98
N ARG A 178 1.57 -10.01 -23.89
CA ARG A 178 2.15 -11.36 -23.91
C ARG A 178 1.12 -12.45 -24.22
N CYS A 179 0.04 -12.56 -23.43
CA CYS A 179 -0.94 -13.65 -23.55
C CYS A 179 -2.28 -13.20 -24.17
N LYS A 180 -2.42 -11.92 -24.51
CA LYS A 180 -3.65 -11.32 -25.07
C LYS A 180 -4.90 -11.42 -24.17
N SER A 181 -4.75 -11.83 -22.90
CA SER A 181 -5.85 -11.78 -21.93
C SER A 181 -6.32 -10.34 -21.72
N ARG A 182 -7.62 -10.17 -21.51
CA ARG A 182 -8.23 -8.87 -21.22
C ARG A 182 -8.22 -8.57 -19.72
N CYS A 183 -7.74 -7.39 -19.36
CA CYS A 183 -7.75 -6.83 -18.01
C CYS A 183 -8.61 -5.56 -17.97
N CYS A 184 -9.29 -5.28 -16.87
CA CYS A 184 -10.18 -4.11 -16.79
C CYS A 184 -9.47 -2.83 -16.37
N GLU A 185 -8.39 -2.91 -15.60
CA GLU A 185 -7.77 -1.77 -14.94
C GLU A 185 -6.24 -1.85 -14.97
N LEU A 186 -5.58 -0.70 -14.86
CA LEU A 186 -4.14 -0.55 -14.73
C LEU A 186 -3.81 0.39 -13.56
N PRO A 187 -2.69 0.19 -12.86
CA PRO A 187 -1.75 -0.92 -13.02
C PRO A 187 -2.29 -2.21 -12.39
N THR A 188 -2.00 -3.36 -13.00
CA THR A 188 -2.43 -4.67 -12.49
C THR A 188 -1.45 -5.79 -12.89
N GLN A 189 -1.56 -6.95 -12.26
CA GLN A 189 -0.87 -8.16 -12.71
C GLN A 189 -1.80 -9.00 -13.58
N CYS A 190 -1.31 -9.45 -14.74
CA CYS A 190 -2.09 -10.33 -15.62
C CYS A 190 -2.35 -11.68 -14.94
N SER A 191 -3.63 -12.08 -14.80
CA SER A 191 -4.03 -13.33 -14.16
C SER A 191 -3.65 -14.61 -14.93
N VAL A 192 -3.23 -14.49 -16.19
CA VAL A 192 -2.85 -15.63 -17.03
C VAL A 192 -1.33 -15.83 -17.07
N CYS A 193 -0.56 -14.75 -17.27
CA CYS A 193 0.89 -14.85 -17.48
C CYS A 193 1.73 -14.15 -16.41
N ASN A 194 1.11 -13.60 -15.37
CA ASN A 194 1.71 -12.89 -14.25
C ASN A 194 2.59 -11.68 -14.62
N LEU A 195 2.50 -11.20 -15.86
CA LEU A 195 3.19 -9.99 -16.30
C LEU A 195 2.56 -8.76 -15.64
N THR A 196 3.39 -7.89 -15.05
CA THR A 196 2.95 -6.59 -14.54
C THR A 196 2.56 -5.67 -15.70
N LEU A 197 1.32 -5.24 -15.72
CA LEU A 197 0.75 -4.35 -16.72
C LEU A 197 0.68 -2.92 -16.17
N VAL A 198 1.31 -1.99 -16.87
CA VAL A 198 1.41 -0.58 -16.50
C VAL A 198 1.17 0.29 -17.72
N SER A 199 0.59 1.48 -17.53
CA SER A 199 0.50 2.46 -18.60
C SER A 199 1.80 3.27 -18.67
N SER A 200 2.26 3.61 -19.88
CA SER A 200 3.45 4.45 -20.07
C SER A 200 3.35 5.81 -19.34
N PRO A 201 2.19 6.50 -19.33
CA PRO A 201 2.04 7.73 -18.56
C PRO A 201 2.23 7.57 -17.06
N HIS A 202 1.81 6.44 -16.46
CA HIS A 202 2.01 6.20 -15.03
C HIS A 202 3.50 6.08 -14.69
N LEU A 203 4.27 5.40 -15.55
CA LEU A 203 5.71 5.30 -15.37
C LEU A 203 6.39 6.67 -15.57
N ALA A 204 5.98 7.44 -16.59
CA ALA A 204 6.55 8.75 -16.87
C ALA A 204 6.38 9.74 -15.70
N ARG A 205 5.28 9.68 -14.96
CA ARG A 205 5.08 10.53 -13.76
C ARG A 205 6.14 10.31 -12.68
N SER A 206 6.68 9.10 -12.58
CA SER A 206 7.75 8.79 -11.61
C SER A 206 9.14 9.33 -12.04
N TYR A 207 9.28 9.80 -13.28
CA TYR A 207 10.55 10.28 -13.82
C TYR A 207 11.11 11.47 -13.03
N HIS A 208 10.25 12.34 -12.50
CA HIS A 208 10.65 13.47 -11.65
C HIS A 208 11.38 13.05 -10.37
N HIS A 209 11.19 11.81 -9.89
CA HIS A 209 11.90 11.28 -8.72
C HIS A 209 13.23 10.61 -9.09
N LEU A 210 13.43 10.24 -10.35
CA LEU A 210 14.69 9.65 -10.84
C LEU A 210 15.73 10.73 -11.14
N PHE A 211 15.28 11.91 -11.55
CA PHE A 211 16.12 13.07 -11.85
C PHE A 211 15.55 14.30 -11.12
N PRO A 212 15.92 14.50 -9.84
CA PRO A 212 15.50 15.70 -9.12
C PRO A 212 16.11 16.94 -9.80
N LEU A 213 15.30 18.01 -9.90
CA LEU A 213 15.71 19.33 -10.38
C LEU A 213 16.65 20.02 -9.38
#